data_AF-A0AA93BD88-F1
#
_entry.id   AF-A0AA93BD88-F1
#
_cell.length_a   1.000
_cell.length_b   1.000
_cell.length_c   1.000
_cell.angle_alpha   90.00
_cell.angle_beta   90.00
_cell.angle_gamma   90.00
#
_symmetry.space_group_name_H-M   'P 1'
#
loop_
_entity.id
_entity.type
_entity.pdbx_description
1 polymer ?
#
loop_
_entity_poly.entity_id
_entity_poly.type
_entity_poly.pdbx_seq_one_letter_code
_entity_poly.pdbx_strand_id
1 'polypeptide(L)'
;MKNLTFHIVGLTHNDVKGHEVEYAKEAEGRTICLVPDDANTFDMLAVKAYDKQQLIGYVSALEGEDVRALIIARKERNLRTRCIGCNSKNEGDKAGLQLMVRALSDVSDEEMEQARREIYDDKIYDDWQYSGPVLPIEQLTRFSDCTMMLEGVINSIIRLRNTLSEGASDKGSSASDNSSSASDKPSSQAENRSLDAETEAMLREELADCLSEARERLSSFLEIQRSDYSREMTQARNRILHKLEQIDDEELQRLRAVLLTEMGFITSSAYRERAAYSFFVEAPNAIKKKQTGTYDYKDQLDAIDQQLHAFPHNLYPTFKADPVDFLRQVFYKRVPRKKMLQLLSGIVLMIMNGRVDDVKQWGKHGDEDELIAMKAVGNKPTSAMRKEKLKEVVDEAILKMANYHKESTGELLIKCQSDWYPVFRMLNVWEIFGDKGQTSFCKYLGERYEKLDKWDEALAPCCNRKDLTQAAAPLFEENSPLEWGMASKKEMGKVRFEKFNHYCDIVDAFKKLMRDQAYSVHLTLEKLLPDPES
;
A
#
# COMPACT_ATOMS: atom_id res chain seq x y z
N MET A 1 -7.58 16.82 35.65
CA MET A 1 -6.39 15.93 35.64
C MET A 1 -6.81 14.61 35.01
N LYS A 2 -6.05 14.14 34.01
CA LYS A 2 -6.30 12.88 33.29
C LYS A 2 -5.37 11.79 33.80
N ASN A 3 -5.84 10.55 33.85
CA ASN A 3 -4.98 9.39 34.13
C ASN A 3 -4.44 8.86 32.80
N LEU A 4 -3.12 8.88 32.63
CA LEU A 4 -2.45 8.28 31.48
C LEU A 4 -1.80 6.98 31.92
N THR A 5 -2.04 5.90 31.18
CA THR A 5 -1.46 4.59 31.45
C THR A 5 -0.48 4.26 30.33
N PHE A 6 0.70 3.79 30.70
CA PHE A 6 1.77 3.39 29.80
C PHE A 6 2.26 1.99 30.15
N HIS A 7 2.90 1.33 29.20
CA HIS A 7 3.38 -0.04 29.29
C HIS A 7 4.90 -0.08 29.28
N ILE A 8 5.49 -0.75 30.27
CA ILE A 8 6.92 -1.01 30.33
C ILE A 8 7.19 -2.42 29.81
N VAL A 9 7.98 -2.50 28.76
CA VAL A 9 8.34 -3.73 28.06
C VAL A 9 9.84 -4.02 28.19
N GLY A 10 10.23 -5.23 27.80
CA GLY A 10 11.64 -5.63 27.75
C GLY A 10 12.24 -5.99 29.12
N LEU A 11 11.41 -6.34 30.11
CA LEU A 11 11.87 -6.80 31.43
C LEU A 11 12.89 -7.96 31.31
N THR A 12 12.71 -8.82 30.32
CA THR A 12 13.55 -9.99 30.03
C THR A 12 14.95 -9.68 29.49
N HIS A 13 15.29 -8.40 29.32
CA HIS A 13 16.55 -7.97 28.71
C HIS A 13 17.36 -6.99 29.57
N ASN A 14 16.87 -6.62 30.77
CA ASN A 14 17.49 -5.60 31.60
C ASN A 14 17.81 -6.13 33.01
N ASP A 15 17.97 -5.26 34.02
CA ASP A 15 18.54 -5.60 35.32
C ASP A 15 17.70 -6.61 36.13
N VAL A 16 16.42 -6.79 35.77
CA VAL A 16 15.49 -7.75 36.39
C VAL A 16 15.43 -9.09 35.65
N LYS A 17 16.28 -9.29 34.64
CA LYS A 17 16.34 -10.53 33.86
C LYS A 17 16.60 -11.74 34.76
N GLY A 18 15.81 -12.80 34.58
CA GLY A 18 15.82 -14.02 35.38
C GLY A 18 14.84 -14.01 36.57
N HIS A 19 14.31 -12.85 36.94
CA HIS A 19 13.33 -12.67 38.03
C HIS A 19 12.17 -11.77 37.61
N GLU A 20 11.86 -11.72 36.32
CA GLU A 20 10.95 -10.74 35.74
C GLU A 20 9.51 -10.93 36.23
N VAL A 21 9.09 -12.19 36.36
CA VAL A 21 7.74 -12.56 36.79
C VAL A 21 7.54 -12.25 38.28
N GLU A 22 8.53 -12.56 39.12
CA GLU A 22 8.50 -12.19 40.55
C GLU A 22 8.51 -10.67 40.69
N TYR A 23 9.43 -9.99 39.99
CA TYR A 23 9.53 -8.53 40.01
C TYR A 23 8.19 -7.87 39.63
N ALA A 24 7.55 -8.35 38.56
CA ALA A 24 6.29 -7.78 38.10
C ALA A 24 5.16 -7.85 39.13
N LYS A 25 5.08 -8.94 39.90
CA LYS A 25 4.11 -9.11 40.99
C LYS A 25 4.39 -8.16 42.16
N GLU A 26 5.66 -7.94 42.49
CA GLU A 26 6.05 -7.07 43.60
C GLU A 26 6.12 -5.58 43.24
N ALA A 27 6.14 -5.26 41.95
CA ALA A 27 6.29 -3.89 41.46
C ALA A 27 5.03 -3.05 41.67
N GLU A 28 3.85 -3.66 41.87
CA GLU A 28 2.60 -2.93 42.05
C GLU A 28 2.69 -1.93 43.21
N GLY A 29 2.26 -0.70 42.95
CA GLY A 29 2.33 0.41 43.89
C GLY A 29 3.69 1.11 43.99
N ARG A 30 4.77 0.55 43.41
CA ARG A 30 6.09 1.21 43.37
C ARG A 30 6.09 2.41 42.43
N THR A 31 7.01 3.35 42.68
CA THR A 31 7.27 4.48 41.78
C THR A 31 8.26 4.08 40.70
N ILE A 32 7.86 4.24 39.44
CA ILE A 32 8.72 3.98 38.27
C ILE A 32 9.05 5.33 37.61
N CYS A 33 10.34 5.59 37.42
CA CYS A 33 10.84 6.82 36.79
C CYS A 33 11.11 6.59 35.31
N LEU A 34 10.50 7.38 34.44
CA LEU A 34 10.64 7.30 32.99
C LEU A 34 11.58 8.41 32.51
N VAL A 35 12.65 8.04 31.83
CA VAL A 35 13.75 8.96 31.44
C VAL A 35 14.00 8.87 29.93
N PRO A 36 13.95 9.98 29.18
CA PRO A 36 14.27 9.99 27.75
C PRO A 36 15.69 9.44 27.49
N ASP A 37 15.82 8.58 26.48
CA ASP A 37 17.08 7.99 26.05
C ASP A 37 17.51 8.52 24.67
N ASP A 38 17.95 9.78 24.63
CA ASP A 38 18.26 10.48 23.36
C ASP A 38 19.47 9.89 22.60
N ALA A 39 20.28 9.06 23.27
CA ALA A 39 21.41 8.36 22.67
C ALA A 39 21.04 6.99 22.05
N ASN A 40 19.76 6.61 22.08
CA ASN A 40 19.34 5.30 21.61
C ASN A 40 19.49 5.15 20.09
N THR A 41 20.29 4.18 19.65
CA THR A 41 20.56 3.95 18.22
C THR A 41 19.42 3.25 17.50
N PHE A 42 18.45 2.67 18.20
CA PHE A 42 17.34 1.90 17.62
C PHE A 42 16.08 2.76 17.49
N ASP A 43 15.55 3.26 18.61
CA ASP A 43 14.32 4.06 18.67
C ASP A 43 14.62 5.49 19.09
N MET A 44 14.31 6.46 18.23
CA MET A 44 14.56 7.88 18.51
C MET A 44 13.72 8.39 19.68
N LEU A 45 12.61 7.72 19.99
CA LEU A 45 11.72 8.09 21.08
C LEU A 45 11.87 7.18 22.30
N ALA A 46 12.94 6.39 22.37
CA ALA A 46 13.17 5.50 23.50
C ALA A 46 13.09 6.26 24.84
N VAL A 47 12.40 5.64 25.80
CA VAL A 47 12.30 6.11 27.19
C VAL A 47 12.61 4.93 28.09
N LYS A 48 13.65 5.06 28.91
CA LYS A 48 14.08 4.07 29.90
C LYS A 48 13.16 4.12 31.12
N ALA A 49 12.86 2.97 31.69
CA ALA A 49 12.10 2.84 32.92
C ALA A 49 13.01 2.37 34.05
N TYR A 50 13.01 3.11 35.16
CA TYR A 50 13.82 2.84 36.34
C TYR A 50 12.96 2.59 37.57
N ASP A 51 13.26 1.52 38.30
CA ASP A 51 12.88 1.37 39.70
C ASP A 51 14.11 1.65 40.57
N LYS A 52 14.08 2.79 41.25
CA LYS A 52 15.25 3.37 41.94
C LYS A 52 16.44 3.53 40.97
N GLN A 53 17.45 2.67 41.06
CA GLN A 53 18.64 2.68 40.20
C GLN A 53 18.65 1.55 39.16
N GLN A 54 17.71 0.60 39.25
CA GLN A 54 17.64 -0.54 38.33
C GLN A 54 16.94 -0.12 37.05
N LEU A 55 17.58 -0.34 35.90
CA LEU A 55 16.93 -0.26 34.61
C LEU A 55 16.08 -1.50 34.43
N ILE A 56 14.76 -1.33 34.49
CA ILE A 56 13.81 -2.46 34.47
C ILE A 56 13.25 -2.72 33.07
N GLY A 57 13.35 -1.75 32.16
CA GLY A 57 12.78 -1.86 30.82
C GLY A 57 12.72 -0.53 30.10
N TYR A 58 11.88 -0.50 29.07
CA TYR A 58 11.59 0.68 28.26
C TYR A 58 10.09 0.87 28.14
N VAL A 59 9.64 2.11 27.96
CA VAL A 59 8.26 2.38 27.54
C VAL A 59 8.03 1.74 26.18
N SER A 60 6.83 1.19 25.97
CA SER A 60 6.41 0.68 24.66
C SER A 60 6.62 1.72 23.57
N ALA A 61 7.15 1.31 22.43
CA ALA A 61 7.41 2.22 21.33
C ALA A 61 6.14 2.87 20.76
N LEU A 62 4.95 2.36 21.05
CA LEU A 62 3.70 3.01 20.64
C LEU A 62 3.39 4.25 21.49
N GLU A 63 3.94 4.31 22.70
CA GLU A 63 3.60 5.28 23.75
C GLU A 63 4.75 6.23 24.07
N GLY A 64 5.96 5.97 23.53
CA GLY A 64 7.15 6.77 23.78
C GLY A 64 6.99 8.25 23.39
N GLU A 65 6.22 8.54 22.33
CA GLU A 65 5.90 9.91 21.93
C GLU A 65 5.05 10.63 23.00
N ASP A 66 4.01 9.99 23.53
CA ASP A 66 3.14 10.59 24.53
C ASP A 66 3.88 10.82 25.86
N VAL A 67 4.75 9.88 26.26
CA VAL A 67 5.59 10.08 27.44
C VAL A 67 6.57 11.24 27.24
N ARG A 68 7.23 11.33 26.08
CA ARG A 68 8.15 12.43 25.78
C ARG A 68 7.43 13.78 25.72
N ALA A 69 6.28 13.83 25.05
CA ALA A 69 5.46 15.03 24.97
C ALA A 69 5.03 15.51 26.37
N LEU A 70 4.62 14.58 27.24
CA LEU A 70 4.23 14.92 28.61
C LEU A 70 5.41 15.48 29.43
N ILE A 71 6.61 14.91 29.29
CA ILE A 71 7.83 15.42 29.96
C ILE A 71 8.16 16.84 29.48
N ILE A 72 8.11 17.08 28.17
CA ILE A 72 8.37 18.38 27.56
C ILE A 72 7.34 19.41 28.00
N ALA A 73 6.04 19.08 27.92
CA ALA A 73 4.96 19.99 28.29
C ALA A 73 5.05 20.41 29.77
N ARG A 74 5.49 19.51 30.65
CA ARG A 74 5.74 19.79 32.06
C ARG A 74 7.04 20.53 32.34
N LYS A 75 7.91 20.67 31.33
CA LYS A 75 9.26 21.22 31.47
C LYS A 75 10.10 20.43 32.50
N GLU A 76 9.86 19.13 32.56
CA GLU A 76 10.56 18.20 33.44
C GLU A 76 11.68 17.46 32.68
N ARG A 77 12.54 16.75 33.42
CA ARG A 77 13.60 15.91 32.84
C ARG A 77 13.25 14.42 32.81
N ASN A 78 12.23 14.02 33.56
CA ASN A 78 11.77 12.65 33.71
C ASN A 78 10.30 12.69 34.15
N LEU A 79 9.60 11.57 33.97
CA LEU A 79 8.22 11.41 34.41
C LEU A 79 8.15 10.37 35.53
N ARG A 80 7.60 10.76 36.68
CA ARG A 80 7.33 9.82 37.78
C ARG A 80 5.95 9.20 37.62
N THR A 81 5.90 7.88 37.64
CA THR A 81 4.68 7.09 37.47
C THR A 81 4.51 6.13 38.63
N ARG A 82 3.30 5.59 38.80
CA ARG A 82 3.01 4.53 39.78
C ARG A 82 2.67 3.25 39.03
N CYS A 83 3.34 2.14 39.37
CA CYS A 83 2.97 0.83 38.84
C CYS A 83 1.58 0.44 39.37
N ILE A 84 0.69 0.02 38.48
CA ILE A 84 -0.70 -0.37 38.79
C ILE A 84 -0.98 -1.84 38.50
N GLY A 85 0.02 -2.59 38.05
CA GLY A 85 -0.08 -4.02 37.78
C GLY A 85 0.78 -4.47 36.61
N CYS A 86 0.56 -5.70 36.17
CA CYS A 86 1.26 -6.32 35.04
C CYS A 86 0.31 -7.13 34.17
N ASN A 87 0.64 -7.26 32.88
CA ASN A 87 -0.05 -8.14 31.93
C ASN A 87 0.96 -9.10 31.30
N SER A 88 0.54 -10.33 30.97
CA SER A 88 1.33 -11.31 30.24
C SER A 88 0.46 -12.02 29.19
N LYS A 89 1.06 -12.60 28.15
CA LYS A 89 0.29 -13.35 27.12
C LYS A 89 -0.36 -14.61 27.67
N ASN A 90 0.31 -15.27 28.61
CA ASN A 90 -0.19 -16.40 29.38
C ASN A 90 -0.05 -16.06 30.86
N GLU A 91 -1.05 -16.36 31.68
CA GLU A 91 -1.00 -16.08 33.12
C GLU A 91 0.27 -16.67 33.76
N GLY A 92 1.07 -15.82 34.38
CA GLY A 92 2.30 -16.23 35.08
C GLY A 92 3.50 -16.56 34.17
N ASP A 93 3.42 -16.33 32.86
CA ASP A 93 4.53 -16.52 31.91
C ASP A 93 5.30 -15.21 31.66
N LYS A 94 6.59 -15.35 31.34
CA LYS A 94 7.47 -14.27 30.89
C LYS A 94 7.20 -13.85 29.44
N ALA A 95 6.48 -14.67 28.66
CA ALA A 95 6.13 -14.36 27.29
C ALA A 95 5.19 -13.14 27.20
N GLY A 96 5.71 -12.04 26.64
CA GLY A 96 4.96 -10.78 26.49
C GLY A 96 4.62 -10.10 27.82
N LEU A 97 5.41 -10.35 28.88
CA LEU A 97 5.26 -9.70 30.16
C LEU A 97 5.54 -8.20 30.05
N GLN A 98 4.61 -7.39 30.55
CA GLN A 98 4.70 -5.93 30.60
C GLN A 98 4.14 -5.39 31.90
N LEU A 99 4.70 -4.26 32.38
CA LEU A 99 4.14 -3.52 33.52
C LEU A 99 3.23 -2.41 33.03
N MET A 100 2.14 -2.19 33.75
CA MET A 100 1.28 -1.02 33.55
C MET A 100 1.66 0.03 34.57
N VAL A 101 2.01 1.22 34.11
CA VAL A 101 2.34 2.36 34.96
C VAL A 101 1.42 3.53 34.66
N ARG A 102 1.03 4.28 35.70
CA ARG A 102 0.10 5.39 35.59
C ARG A 102 0.78 6.71 35.94
N ALA A 103 0.57 7.72 35.10
CA ALA A 103 0.88 9.11 35.35
C ALA A 103 -0.42 9.89 35.53
N LEU A 104 -0.48 10.76 36.54
CA LEU A 104 -1.47 11.83 36.57
C LEU A 104 -0.99 12.91 35.61
N SER A 105 -1.84 13.38 34.71
CA SER A 105 -1.58 14.51 33.82
C SER A 105 -2.44 15.71 34.20
N ASP A 106 -1.81 16.85 34.39
CA ASP A 106 -2.37 18.19 34.55
C ASP A 106 -2.24 19.03 33.28
N VAL A 107 -1.61 18.47 32.25
CA VAL A 107 -1.35 19.09 30.96
C VAL A 107 -2.58 18.99 30.05
N SER A 108 -2.90 20.07 29.36
CA SER A 108 -3.97 20.11 28.36
C SER A 108 -3.60 19.37 27.06
N ASP A 109 -4.60 19.01 26.26
CA ASP A 109 -4.34 18.35 24.97
C ASP A 109 -3.57 19.28 24.00
N GLU A 110 -3.79 20.60 24.10
CA GLU A 110 -3.09 21.60 23.28
C GLU A 110 -1.60 21.71 23.64
N GLU A 111 -1.26 21.69 24.93
CA GLU A 111 0.13 21.66 25.39
C GLU A 111 0.83 20.36 24.99
N MET A 112 0.12 19.22 25.05
CA MET A 112 0.63 17.94 24.55
C MET A 112 0.95 17.99 23.06
N GLU A 113 0.03 18.53 22.23
CA GLU A 113 0.27 18.65 20.79
C GLU A 113 1.42 19.62 20.47
N GLN A 114 1.54 20.72 21.22
CA GLN A 114 2.65 21.65 21.06
C GLN A 114 3.98 20.98 21.42
N ALA A 115 4.03 20.22 22.51
CA ALA A 115 5.21 19.45 22.89
C ALA A 115 5.57 18.37 21.86
N ARG A 116 4.59 17.70 21.23
CA ARG A 116 4.86 16.72 20.15
C ARG A 116 5.57 17.35 18.95
N ARG A 117 5.27 18.61 18.63
CA ARG A 117 5.96 19.34 17.54
C ARG A 117 7.42 19.62 17.84
N GLU A 118 7.78 19.73 19.12
CA GLU A 118 9.15 19.99 19.56
C GLU A 118 10.03 18.73 19.61
N ILE A 119 9.43 17.54 19.54
CA ILE A 119 10.14 16.25 19.61
C ILE A 119 11.00 16.01 18.36
N TYR A 120 10.51 16.40 17.18
CA TYR A 120 11.10 16.00 15.91
C TYR A 120 11.94 17.10 15.28
N ASP A 121 13.20 16.76 14.95
CA ASP A 121 14.05 17.61 14.11
C ASP A 121 14.04 17.09 12.66
N ASP A 122 13.09 17.58 11.87
CA ASP A 122 12.94 17.17 10.47
C ASP A 122 14.05 17.73 9.57
N LYS A 123 14.93 18.61 10.07
CA LYS A 123 16.05 19.20 9.30
C LYS A 123 17.02 18.15 8.78
N ILE A 124 17.07 16.98 9.40
CA ILE A 124 17.87 15.83 8.92
C ILE A 124 17.50 15.42 7.48
N TYR A 125 16.29 15.75 7.01
CA TYR A 125 15.81 15.44 5.67
C TYR A 125 15.90 16.62 4.69
N ASP A 126 16.38 17.79 5.11
CA ASP A 126 16.39 19.01 4.29
C ASP A 126 17.33 18.89 3.08
N ASP A 127 18.51 18.31 3.30
CA ASP A 127 19.52 18.12 2.25
C ASP A 127 19.22 16.89 1.36
N TRP A 128 18.29 16.04 1.77
CA TRP A 128 17.94 14.84 1.01
C TRP A 128 16.96 15.15 -0.14
N GLN A 129 17.40 14.85 -1.35
CA GLN A 129 16.62 15.03 -2.58
C GLN A 129 16.29 13.70 -3.24
N TYR A 130 15.09 13.62 -3.81
CA TYR A 130 14.61 12.47 -4.57
C TYR A 130 14.09 12.95 -5.93
N SER A 131 14.75 12.52 -7.00
CA SER A 131 14.38 12.88 -8.38
C SER A 131 13.50 11.84 -9.06
N GLY A 132 13.26 10.68 -8.42
CA GLY A 132 12.42 9.62 -8.96
C GLY A 132 10.91 9.92 -8.89
N PRO A 133 10.08 9.06 -9.50
CA PRO A 133 8.63 9.18 -9.40
C PRO A 133 8.14 8.85 -8.00
N VAL A 134 7.06 9.50 -7.57
CA VAL A 134 6.25 9.02 -6.44
C VAL A 134 5.23 8.04 -7.01
N LEU A 135 5.44 6.75 -6.76
CA LEU A 135 4.62 5.69 -7.32
C LEU A 135 3.30 5.56 -6.54
N PRO A 136 2.17 5.27 -7.22
CA PRO A 136 0.88 5.07 -6.57
C PRO A 136 0.84 3.70 -5.88
N ILE A 137 1.44 3.62 -4.70
CA ILE A 137 1.38 2.43 -3.85
C ILE A 137 -0.01 2.40 -3.20
N GLU A 138 -0.88 1.54 -3.71
CA GLU A 138 -2.31 1.48 -3.34
C GLU A 138 -2.54 1.33 -1.84
N GLN A 139 -1.65 0.61 -1.16
CA GLN A 139 -1.64 0.44 0.30
C GLN A 139 -1.49 1.76 1.07
N LEU A 140 -0.90 2.78 0.45
CA LEU A 140 -0.63 4.08 1.09
C LEU A 140 -1.51 5.21 0.55
N THR A 141 -2.08 5.12 -0.64
CA THR A 141 -2.78 6.24 -1.29
C THR A 141 -4.06 6.67 -0.58
N ARG A 142 -4.77 5.76 0.10
CA ARG A 142 -6.08 6.04 0.73
C ARG A 142 -6.00 6.63 2.15
N PHE A 143 -4.80 6.79 2.71
CA PHE A 143 -4.64 7.14 4.13
C PHE A 143 -5.22 8.50 4.53
N SER A 144 -4.85 9.57 3.82
CA SER A 144 -5.09 10.96 4.28
C SER A 144 -6.59 11.24 4.40
N ASP A 145 -7.34 10.91 3.34
CA ASP A 145 -8.77 11.20 3.27
C ASP A 145 -9.56 10.33 4.26
N CYS A 146 -9.24 9.03 4.34
CA CYS A 146 -9.89 8.13 5.28
C CYS A 146 -9.70 8.57 6.75
N THR A 147 -8.49 8.98 7.11
CA THR A 147 -8.17 9.41 8.48
C THR A 147 -8.85 10.74 8.82
N MET A 148 -8.77 11.73 7.93
CA MET A 148 -9.39 13.04 8.16
C MET A 148 -10.91 12.93 8.32
N MET A 149 -11.57 12.14 7.47
CA MET A 149 -13.02 11.95 7.54
C MET A 149 -13.43 11.19 8.81
N LEU A 150 -12.66 10.17 9.22
CA LEU A 150 -12.89 9.43 10.47
C LEU A 150 -12.73 10.33 11.70
N GLU A 151 -11.63 11.09 11.79
CA GLU A 151 -11.44 12.04 12.90
C GLU A 151 -12.56 13.10 12.92
N GLY A 152 -12.99 13.57 11.74
CA GLY A 152 -14.10 14.51 11.58
C GLY A 152 -15.41 13.98 12.18
N VAL A 153 -15.83 12.76 11.80
CA VAL A 153 -17.08 12.18 12.31
C VAL A 153 -17.00 11.87 13.81
N ILE A 154 -15.85 11.41 14.31
CA ILE A 154 -15.61 11.19 15.74
C ILE A 154 -15.75 12.52 16.53
N ASN A 155 -15.20 13.61 16.01
CA ASN A 155 -15.34 14.92 16.63
C ASN A 155 -16.81 15.41 16.64
N SER A 156 -17.56 15.15 15.57
CA SER A 156 -19.00 15.44 15.51
C SER A 156 -19.77 14.67 16.57
N ILE A 157 -19.50 13.36 16.74
CA ILE A 157 -20.11 12.53 17.79
C ILE A 157 -19.86 13.13 19.18
N ILE A 158 -18.61 13.44 19.50
CA ILE A 158 -18.23 14.02 20.80
C ILE A 158 -18.97 15.34 21.02
N ARG A 159 -19.01 16.22 20.01
CA ARG A 159 -19.72 17.50 20.07
C ARG A 159 -21.22 17.32 20.30
N LEU A 160 -21.90 16.48 19.51
CA LEU A 160 -23.33 16.23 19.60
C LEU A 160 -23.70 15.66 20.98
N ARG A 161 -22.90 14.73 21.51
CA ARG A 161 -23.11 14.16 22.85
C ARG A 161 -23.00 15.21 23.95
N ASN A 162 -22.00 16.10 23.86
CA ASN A 162 -21.83 17.18 24.82
C ASN A 162 -23.03 18.15 24.79
N THR A 163 -23.49 18.55 23.59
CA THR A 163 -24.68 19.40 23.44
C THR A 163 -25.94 18.76 24.03
N LEU A 164 -26.16 17.46 23.76
CA LEU A 164 -27.30 16.72 24.32
C LEU A 164 -27.21 16.59 25.86
N SER A 165 -26.00 16.44 26.40
CA SER A 165 -25.77 16.35 27.85
C SER A 165 -26.01 17.69 28.56
N GLU A 166 -25.57 18.80 27.96
CA GLU A 166 -25.81 20.16 28.48
C GLU A 166 -27.31 20.49 28.49
N GLY A 167 -28.02 20.20 27.39
CA GLY A 167 -29.48 20.43 27.31
C GLY A 167 -30.32 19.55 28.25
N ALA A 168 -29.80 18.40 28.70
CA ALA A 168 -30.46 17.53 29.67
C ALA A 168 -30.23 17.98 31.13
N SER A 169 -29.06 18.54 31.44
CA SER A 169 -28.71 18.99 32.80
C SER A 169 -29.58 20.16 33.29
N ASP A 170 -30.07 21.01 32.38
CA ASP A 170 -30.97 22.12 32.72
C ASP A 170 -32.40 21.67 33.10
N LYS A 171 -32.80 20.44 32.79
CA LYS A 171 -34.11 19.88 33.21
C LYS A 171 -34.10 19.33 34.65
N GLY A 172 -32.92 19.11 35.26
CA GLY A 172 -32.78 18.44 36.56
C GLY A 172 -32.77 19.35 37.79
N SER A 173 -32.64 20.66 37.63
CA SER A 173 -32.39 21.61 38.73
C SER A 173 -33.65 22.17 39.39
N SER A 174 -34.86 21.77 38.98
CA SER A 174 -36.12 22.40 39.42
C SER A 174 -36.91 21.64 40.51
N ALA A 175 -36.29 20.69 41.23
CA ALA A 175 -37.00 19.91 42.25
C ALA A 175 -36.22 19.82 43.58
N SER A 176 -36.21 20.91 44.36
CA SER A 176 -36.04 20.85 45.83
C SER A 176 -36.72 22.05 46.52
N ASP A 177 -37.95 21.81 46.99
CA ASP A 177 -38.69 22.30 48.17
C ASP A 177 -38.56 23.74 48.73
N ASN A 178 -39.70 24.44 48.65
CA ASN A 178 -40.41 25.23 49.69
C ASN A 178 -39.68 26.20 50.64
N SER A 179 -39.96 27.52 50.53
CA SER A 179 -40.96 28.25 51.36
C SER A 179 -40.79 29.79 51.36
N SER A 180 -41.93 30.48 51.17
CA SER A 180 -42.31 31.84 51.57
C SER A 180 -41.26 32.97 51.71
N SER A 181 -41.37 34.02 50.89
CA SER A 181 -41.83 35.37 51.31
C SER A 181 -41.64 36.42 50.21
N ALA A 182 -42.58 37.37 50.17
CA ALA A 182 -42.76 38.36 49.13
C ALA A 182 -41.60 39.38 49.02
N SER A 183 -41.23 39.73 47.79
CA SER A 183 -40.81 41.10 47.43
C SER A 183 -40.75 41.29 45.91
N ASP A 184 -41.40 42.37 45.45
CA ASP A 184 -41.42 42.86 44.08
C ASP A 184 -40.04 43.40 43.65
N LYS A 185 -39.55 42.99 42.46
CA LYS A 185 -38.94 43.87 41.43
C LYS A 185 -38.55 43.11 40.16
N PRO A 186 -38.53 43.78 38.99
CA PRO A 186 -38.58 43.13 37.69
C PRO A 186 -37.21 42.93 37.03
N SER A 187 -37.18 41.94 36.12
CA SER A 187 -36.33 41.90 34.92
C SER A 187 -34.81 41.74 35.09
N SER A 188 -34.37 40.48 35.16
CA SER A 188 -33.23 40.02 34.36
C SER A 188 -33.54 38.60 33.88
N GLN A 189 -33.86 38.47 32.58
CA GLN A 189 -34.01 37.21 31.87
C GLN A 189 -32.76 36.34 32.09
N ALA A 190 -32.87 35.36 32.98
CA ALA A 190 -32.11 34.13 32.86
C ALA A 190 -32.88 33.28 31.83
N GLU A 191 -32.42 33.28 30.58
CA GLU A 191 -32.94 32.38 29.56
C GLU A 191 -32.59 30.94 29.94
N ASN A 192 -33.58 30.19 30.42
CA ASN A 192 -33.54 28.72 30.46
C ASN A 192 -33.32 28.20 29.03
N ARG A 193 -32.13 27.71 28.71
CA ARG A 193 -31.81 27.07 27.43
C ARG A 193 -32.01 25.55 27.51
N SER A 194 -33.22 25.11 27.86
CA SER A 194 -33.59 23.72 27.59
C SER A 194 -33.83 23.56 26.09
N LEU A 195 -33.17 22.59 25.45
CA LEU A 195 -33.44 22.24 24.04
C LEU A 195 -34.92 21.87 23.87
N ASP A 196 -35.55 22.37 22.81
CA ASP A 196 -36.89 21.93 22.43
C ASP A 196 -36.84 20.49 21.90
N ALA A 197 -37.97 19.78 21.99
CA ALA A 197 -38.03 18.35 21.69
C ALA A 197 -37.74 18.00 20.22
N GLU A 198 -38.01 18.94 19.29
CA GLU A 198 -37.75 18.75 17.87
C GLU A 198 -36.24 18.85 17.59
N THR A 199 -35.57 19.86 18.13
CA THR A 199 -34.11 19.99 18.08
C THR A 199 -33.41 18.81 18.77
N GLU A 200 -33.93 18.36 19.93
CA GLU A 200 -33.38 17.20 20.64
C GLU A 200 -33.51 15.90 19.83
N ALA A 201 -34.61 15.73 19.09
CA ALA A 201 -34.82 14.58 18.20
C ALA A 201 -33.88 14.63 16.98
N MET A 202 -33.76 15.80 16.34
CA MET A 202 -32.84 16.00 15.21
C MET A 202 -31.38 15.72 15.59
N LEU A 203 -30.93 16.20 16.76
CA LEU A 203 -29.57 15.95 17.25
C LEU A 203 -29.31 14.47 17.54
N ARG A 204 -30.35 13.73 17.99
CA ARG A 204 -30.23 12.28 18.20
C ARG A 204 -30.19 11.49 16.89
N GLU A 205 -30.94 11.92 15.88
CA GLU A 205 -30.89 11.34 14.54
C GLU A 205 -29.51 11.57 13.91
N GLU A 206 -29.00 12.81 13.94
CA GLU A 206 -27.66 13.15 13.45
C GLU A 206 -26.57 12.37 14.20
N LEU A 207 -26.71 12.18 15.51
CA LEU A 207 -25.80 11.35 16.32
C LEU A 207 -25.82 9.88 15.87
N ALA A 208 -27.00 9.32 15.60
CA ALA A 208 -27.13 7.94 15.12
C ALA A 208 -26.47 7.75 13.74
N ASP A 209 -26.68 8.70 12.83
CA ASP A 209 -26.03 8.71 11.51
C ASP A 209 -24.50 8.80 11.64
N CYS A 210 -24.01 9.72 12.48
CA CYS A 210 -22.58 9.87 12.74
C CYS A 210 -21.96 8.60 13.35
N LEU A 211 -22.66 7.93 14.29
CA LEU A 211 -22.20 6.68 14.88
C LEU A 211 -22.11 5.56 13.83
N SER A 212 -23.10 5.46 12.94
CA SER A 212 -23.10 4.51 11.83
C SER A 212 -21.91 4.74 10.89
N GLU A 213 -21.72 5.99 10.45
CA GLU A 213 -20.61 6.38 9.58
C GLU A 213 -19.25 6.15 10.26
N ALA A 214 -19.11 6.45 11.55
CA ALA A 214 -17.89 6.22 12.30
C ALA A 214 -17.49 4.73 12.33
N ARG A 215 -18.45 3.81 12.48
CA ARG A 215 -18.18 2.35 12.48
C ARG A 215 -17.68 1.89 11.11
N GLU A 216 -18.29 2.33 10.02
CA GLU A 216 -17.86 2.00 8.65
C GLU A 216 -16.45 2.54 8.38
N ARG A 217 -16.22 3.81 8.71
CA ARG A 217 -14.93 4.46 8.50
C ARG A 217 -13.83 3.87 9.36
N LEU A 218 -14.10 3.54 10.63
CA LEU A 218 -13.13 2.88 11.51
C LEU A 218 -12.78 1.48 11.00
N SER A 219 -13.75 0.74 10.48
CA SER A 219 -13.50 -0.55 9.83
C SER A 219 -12.58 -0.41 8.61
N SER A 220 -12.80 0.60 7.77
CA SER A 220 -11.91 0.90 6.64
C SER A 220 -10.51 1.34 7.09
N PHE A 221 -10.43 2.15 8.16
CA PHE A 221 -9.16 2.58 8.75
C PHE A 221 -8.34 1.39 9.27
N LEU A 222 -8.99 0.40 9.91
CA LEU A 222 -8.32 -0.81 10.40
C LEU A 222 -7.63 -1.61 9.28
N GLU A 223 -8.15 -1.58 8.05
CA GLU A 223 -7.52 -2.24 6.91
C GLU A 223 -6.31 -1.43 6.38
N ILE A 224 -6.46 -0.12 6.25
CA ILE A 224 -5.41 0.76 5.70
C ILE A 224 -4.25 0.91 6.67
N GLN A 225 -4.54 1.01 7.97
CA GLN A 225 -3.54 1.33 8.98
C GLN A 225 -2.38 0.33 9.00
N ARG A 226 -2.66 -0.93 8.68
CA ARG A 226 -1.70 -2.05 8.74
C ARG A 226 -0.46 -1.86 7.88
N SER A 227 -0.60 -1.06 6.82
CA SER A 227 0.45 -0.88 5.82
C SER A 227 1.23 0.43 5.99
N ASP A 228 0.80 1.38 6.81
CA ASP A 228 1.49 2.67 6.91
C ASP A 228 2.37 2.73 8.18
N TYR A 229 3.69 2.71 7.98
CA TYR A 229 4.69 2.76 9.05
C TYR A 229 5.16 4.19 9.37
N SER A 230 4.51 5.21 8.79
CA SER A 230 4.88 6.61 8.99
C SER A 230 4.61 7.07 10.42
N ARG A 231 5.32 8.14 10.80
CA ARG A 231 5.06 8.89 12.01
C ARG A 231 3.60 9.33 12.11
N GLU A 232 3.06 9.91 11.04
CA GLU A 232 1.72 10.49 10.97
C GLU A 232 0.64 9.42 11.17
N MET A 233 0.84 8.20 10.64
CA MET A 233 -0.07 7.10 10.91
C MET A 233 -0.01 6.69 12.39
N THR A 234 1.17 6.55 13.00
CA THR A 234 1.25 6.24 14.44
C THR A 234 0.54 7.31 15.28
N GLN A 235 0.76 8.59 14.98
CA GLN A 235 0.06 9.68 15.64
C GLN A 235 -1.45 9.61 15.44
N ALA A 236 -1.92 9.31 14.23
CA ALA A 236 -3.35 9.14 13.94
C ALA A 236 -3.96 8.00 14.75
N ARG A 237 -3.29 6.84 14.84
CA ARG A 237 -3.75 5.72 15.66
C ARG A 237 -3.92 6.11 17.13
N ASN A 238 -2.91 6.78 17.72
CA ASN A 238 -2.97 7.24 19.11
C ASN A 238 -4.10 8.26 19.33
N ARG A 239 -4.24 9.25 18.46
CA ARG A 239 -5.33 10.24 18.54
C ARG A 239 -6.71 9.60 18.44
N ILE A 240 -6.90 8.68 17.49
CA ILE A 240 -8.17 7.96 17.30
C ILE A 240 -8.50 7.13 18.54
N LEU A 241 -7.54 6.37 19.08
CA LEU A 241 -7.74 5.58 20.30
C LEU A 241 -8.21 6.42 21.50
N HIS A 242 -7.60 7.59 21.70
CA HIS A 242 -7.95 8.52 22.78
C HIS A 242 -9.32 9.18 22.59
N LYS A 243 -9.71 9.50 21.36
CA LYS A 243 -11.04 10.06 21.09
C LYS A 243 -12.13 9.00 21.24
N LEU A 244 -11.90 7.78 20.76
CA LEU A 244 -12.84 6.67 20.90
C LEU A 244 -13.10 6.32 22.37
N GLU A 245 -12.14 6.53 23.28
CA GLU A 245 -12.33 6.32 24.72
C GLU A 245 -13.44 7.20 25.33
N GLN A 246 -13.78 8.32 24.69
CA GLN A 246 -14.83 9.25 25.15
C GLN A 246 -16.23 8.87 24.64
N ILE A 247 -16.32 7.90 23.72
CA ILE A 247 -17.56 7.50 23.06
C ILE A 247 -18.06 6.19 23.69
N ASP A 248 -19.28 6.22 24.20
CA ASP A 248 -19.94 5.04 24.78
C ASP A 248 -20.81 4.40 23.72
N ASP A 249 -20.17 3.64 22.83
CA ASP A 249 -20.82 2.88 21.76
C ASP A 249 -20.17 1.50 21.67
N GLU A 250 -20.97 0.44 21.83
CA GLU A 250 -20.48 -0.93 21.99
C GLU A 250 -19.62 -1.39 20.80
N GLU A 251 -20.08 -1.15 19.57
CA GLU A 251 -19.36 -1.58 18.37
C GLU A 251 -18.11 -0.73 18.13
N LEU A 252 -18.16 0.58 18.35
CA LEU A 252 -16.94 1.41 18.29
C LEU A 252 -15.92 1.01 19.36
N GLN A 253 -16.34 0.63 20.57
CA GLN A 253 -15.43 0.11 21.60
C GLN A 253 -14.82 -1.24 21.20
N ARG A 254 -15.59 -2.11 20.54
CA ARG A 254 -15.07 -3.36 19.97
C ARG A 254 -14.01 -3.09 18.91
N LEU A 255 -14.28 -2.18 17.96
CA LEU A 255 -13.32 -1.78 16.93
C LEU A 255 -12.08 -1.08 17.52
N ARG A 256 -12.25 -0.26 18.56
CA ARG A 256 -11.16 0.33 19.34
C ARG A 256 -10.25 -0.73 19.94
N ALA A 257 -10.81 -1.80 20.51
CA ALA A 257 -10.04 -2.91 21.06
C ALA A 257 -9.24 -3.66 19.97
N VAL A 258 -9.81 -3.82 18.76
CA VAL A 258 -9.07 -4.35 17.60
C VAL A 258 -7.91 -3.44 17.24
N LEU A 259 -8.12 -2.12 17.13
CA LEU A 259 -7.06 -1.16 16.82
C LEU A 259 -5.92 -1.24 17.84
N LEU A 260 -6.25 -1.25 19.13
CA LEU A 260 -5.27 -1.35 20.22
C LEU A 260 -4.45 -2.65 20.12
N THR A 261 -5.12 -3.76 19.80
CA THR A 261 -4.50 -5.07 19.64
C THR A 261 -3.56 -5.09 18.43
N GLU A 262 -4.01 -4.59 17.28
CA GLU A 262 -3.20 -4.55 16.04
C GLU A 262 -1.99 -3.63 16.15
N MET A 263 -2.13 -2.50 16.86
CA MET A 263 -1.00 -1.64 17.18
C MET A 263 0.11 -2.39 17.91
N GLY A 264 -0.25 -3.22 18.91
CA GLY A 264 0.71 -4.09 19.60
C GLY A 264 1.41 -5.10 18.68
N PHE A 265 0.78 -5.46 17.55
CA PHE A 265 1.32 -6.40 16.56
C PHE A 265 2.07 -5.76 15.41
N ILE A 266 1.96 -4.44 15.18
CA ILE A 266 2.61 -3.80 14.03
C ILE A 266 4.15 -3.90 14.08
N THR A 267 4.71 -4.03 15.29
CA THR A 267 6.13 -4.27 15.51
C THR A 267 6.51 -5.77 15.50
N SER A 268 5.54 -6.68 15.47
CA SER A 268 5.79 -8.13 15.42
C SER A 268 6.42 -8.55 14.10
N SER A 269 7.11 -9.69 14.08
CA SER A 269 7.76 -10.20 12.86
C SER A 269 6.75 -10.59 11.79
N ALA A 270 5.74 -11.39 12.13
CA ALA A 270 4.74 -11.88 11.19
C ALA A 270 4.00 -10.76 10.44
N TYR A 271 3.68 -9.68 11.15
CA TYR A 271 3.01 -8.53 10.53
C TYR A 271 3.92 -7.76 9.58
N ARG A 272 5.19 -7.58 9.97
CA ARG A 272 6.19 -6.94 9.12
C ARG A 272 6.54 -7.78 7.90
N GLU A 273 6.57 -9.11 8.02
CA GLU A 273 6.80 -10.02 6.89
C GLU A 273 5.69 -9.88 5.86
N ARG A 274 4.42 -9.90 6.29
CA ARG A 274 3.27 -9.68 5.40
C ARG A 274 3.30 -8.29 4.76
N ALA A 275 3.61 -7.26 5.53
CA ALA A 275 3.71 -5.89 5.01
C ALA A 275 4.86 -5.75 3.99
N ALA A 276 6.02 -6.35 4.28
CA ALA A 276 7.17 -6.37 3.37
C ALA A 276 6.82 -7.07 2.06
N TYR A 277 6.13 -8.22 2.13
CA TYR A 277 5.66 -8.92 0.93
C TYR A 277 4.72 -8.04 0.10
N SER A 278 3.76 -7.39 0.75
CA SER A 278 2.83 -6.50 0.05
C SER A 278 3.54 -5.30 -0.61
N PHE A 279 4.51 -4.70 0.07
CA PHE A 279 5.27 -3.56 -0.46
C PHE A 279 6.26 -3.91 -1.56
N PHE A 280 6.97 -5.03 -1.41
CA PHE A 280 8.15 -5.32 -2.22
C PHE A 280 7.92 -6.44 -3.23
N VAL A 281 6.77 -7.13 -3.17
CA VAL A 281 6.37 -8.13 -4.16
C VAL A 281 5.05 -7.74 -4.82
N GLU A 282 3.97 -7.55 -4.07
CA GLU A 282 2.64 -7.33 -4.65
C GLU A 282 2.50 -5.95 -5.30
N ALA A 283 2.90 -4.88 -4.60
CA ALA A 283 2.80 -3.52 -5.10
C ALA A 283 3.59 -3.29 -6.41
N PRO A 284 4.89 -3.64 -6.53
CA PRO A 284 5.62 -3.48 -7.78
C PRO A 284 5.01 -4.32 -8.91
N ASN A 285 4.50 -5.53 -8.63
CA ASN A 285 3.78 -6.32 -9.62
C ASN A 285 2.49 -5.64 -10.08
N ALA A 286 1.69 -5.10 -9.16
CA ALA A 286 0.47 -4.36 -9.48
C ALA A 286 0.76 -3.08 -10.28
N ILE A 287 1.84 -2.36 -9.95
CA ILE A 287 2.27 -1.16 -10.68
C ILE A 287 2.75 -1.53 -12.09
N LYS A 288 3.56 -2.59 -12.24
CA LYS A 288 3.98 -3.11 -13.55
C LYS A 288 2.79 -3.50 -14.43
N LYS A 289 1.71 -4.05 -13.85
CA LYS A 289 0.46 -4.36 -14.57
C LYS A 289 -0.27 -3.11 -15.07
N LYS A 290 -0.23 -2.02 -14.30
CA LYS A 290 -0.94 -0.76 -14.61
C LYS A 290 -0.15 0.19 -15.53
N GLN A 291 1.18 0.06 -15.62
CA GLN A 291 2.01 0.92 -16.47
C GLN A 291 1.84 0.60 -17.96
N THR A 292 1.12 1.46 -18.69
CA THR A 292 0.86 1.38 -20.14
C THR A 292 1.70 2.31 -21.01
N GLY A 293 2.54 3.19 -20.45
CA GLY A 293 3.45 4.01 -21.26
C GLY A 293 4.24 5.13 -20.57
N THR A 294 5.36 5.45 -21.24
CA THR A 294 6.04 6.75 -21.48
C THR A 294 7.03 7.41 -20.51
N TYR A 295 7.36 6.87 -19.32
CA TYR A 295 8.58 7.32 -18.62
C TYR A 295 9.50 6.14 -18.28
N ASP A 296 10.56 6.01 -19.05
CA ASP A 296 11.66 5.08 -18.77
C ASP A 296 12.68 5.79 -17.87
N TYR A 297 12.74 5.41 -16.59
CA TYR A 297 13.71 5.97 -15.63
C TYR A 297 15.07 5.28 -15.71
N LYS A 298 15.30 4.38 -16.68
CA LYS A 298 16.56 3.62 -16.81
C LYS A 298 17.80 4.50 -16.73
N ASP A 299 17.81 5.63 -17.41
CA ASP A 299 18.96 6.55 -17.46
C ASP A 299 19.20 7.30 -16.14
N GLN A 300 18.24 7.26 -15.22
CA GLN A 300 18.29 7.91 -13.91
C GLN A 300 18.44 6.92 -12.75
N LEU A 301 18.44 5.60 -13.00
CA LEU A 301 18.45 4.60 -11.93
C LEU A 301 19.67 4.73 -11.03
N ASP A 302 20.86 4.99 -11.59
CA ASP A 302 22.09 5.14 -10.79
C ASP A 302 22.05 6.38 -9.88
N ALA A 303 21.51 7.50 -10.39
CA ALA A 303 21.34 8.71 -9.59
C ALA A 303 20.30 8.51 -8.47
N ILE A 304 19.20 7.83 -8.78
CA ILE A 304 18.17 7.50 -7.79
C ILE A 304 18.72 6.53 -6.73
N ASP A 305 19.49 5.53 -7.13
CA ASP A 305 20.14 4.58 -6.21
C ASP A 305 21.08 5.30 -5.22
N GLN A 306 21.89 6.24 -5.72
CA GLN A 306 22.72 7.11 -4.87
C GLN A 306 21.90 7.97 -3.92
N GLN A 307 20.79 8.56 -4.39
CA GLN A 307 19.87 9.31 -3.53
C GLN A 307 19.26 8.43 -2.45
N LEU A 308 18.86 7.20 -2.76
CA LEU A 308 18.34 6.24 -1.77
C LEU A 308 19.41 5.90 -0.72
N HIS A 309 20.66 5.68 -1.14
CA HIS A 309 21.79 5.50 -0.24
C HIS A 309 22.06 6.69 0.69
N ALA A 310 21.80 7.91 0.21
CA ALA A 310 21.93 9.14 0.99
C ALA A 310 20.73 9.40 1.93
N PHE A 311 19.68 8.55 1.91
CA PHE A 311 18.54 8.72 2.81
C PHE A 311 19.00 8.59 4.28
N PRO A 312 18.56 9.49 5.20
CA PRO A 312 18.97 9.47 6.60
C PRO A 312 18.79 8.11 7.30
N HIS A 313 19.58 7.89 8.35
CA HIS A 313 19.58 6.67 9.17
C HIS A 313 19.95 5.37 8.45
N ASN A 314 20.56 5.45 7.25
CA ASN A 314 20.96 4.28 6.46
C ASN A 314 19.80 3.33 6.13
N LEU A 315 18.58 3.85 5.97
CA LEU A 315 17.41 3.00 5.76
C LEU A 315 17.49 2.19 4.46
N TYR A 316 17.99 2.74 3.37
CA TYR A 316 18.15 1.97 2.13
C TYR A 316 19.21 0.85 2.25
N PRO A 317 20.40 1.10 2.83
CA PRO A 317 21.29 0.01 3.25
C PRO A 317 20.63 -1.04 4.16
N THR A 318 19.76 -0.64 5.09
CA THR A 318 19.00 -1.61 5.89
C THR A 318 18.04 -2.42 5.04
N PHE A 319 17.34 -1.83 4.08
CA PHE A 319 16.51 -2.56 3.12
C PHE A 319 17.31 -3.60 2.33
N LYS A 320 18.51 -3.24 1.85
CA LYS A 320 19.43 -4.17 1.18
C LYS A 320 19.90 -5.30 2.08
N ALA A 321 19.99 -5.06 3.39
CA ALA A 321 20.29 -6.13 4.34
C ALA A 321 19.06 -7.03 4.55
N ASP A 322 17.92 -6.43 4.93
CA ASP A 322 16.69 -7.14 5.28
C ASP A 322 15.45 -6.22 5.10
N PRO A 323 14.59 -6.45 4.10
CA PRO A 323 13.38 -5.66 3.86
C PRO A 323 12.38 -5.66 5.04
N VAL A 324 12.38 -6.71 5.86
CA VAL A 324 11.49 -6.83 7.04
C VAL A 324 12.03 -6.02 8.23
N ASP A 325 13.36 -5.98 8.40
CA ASP A 325 13.99 -5.11 9.40
C ASP A 325 13.89 -3.64 9.00
N PHE A 326 13.96 -3.34 7.70
CA PHE A 326 13.75 -2.00 7.17
C PHE A 326 12.43 -1.38 7.65
N LEU A 327 11.30 -2.10 7.56
CA LEU A 327 10.01 -1.58 8.04
C LEU A 327 10.00 -1.27 9.54
N ARG A 328 10.73 -2.08 10.33
CA ARG A 328 10.91 -1.83 11.76
C ARG A 328 11.74 -0.57 12.01
N GLN A 329 12.81 -0.35 11.24
CA GLN A 329 13.61 0.88 11.35
C GLN A 329 12.79 2.10 10.93
N VAL A 330 12.02 2.03 9.84
CA VAL A 330 11.14 3.14 9.42
C VAL A 330 10.21 3.57 10.57
N PHE A 331 9.60 2.60 11.25
CA PHE A 331 8.76 2.86 12.41
C PHE A 331 9.50 3.53 13.57
N TYR A 332 10.63 2.97 14.00
CA TYR A 332 11.41 3.48 15.14
C TYR A 332 12.15 4.79 14.86
N LYS A 333 12.44 5.07 13.59
CA LYS A 333 13.00 6.35 13.13
C LYS A 333 11.94 7.39 12.81
N ARG A 334 10.65 7.09 13.01
CA ARG A 334 9.55 8.06 12.90
C ARG A 334 9.61 8.83 11.59
N VAL A 335 9.87 8.12 10.50
CA VAL A 335 10.06 8.75 9.19
C VAL A 335 8.79 9.50 8.80
N PRO A 336 8.88 10.80 8.43
CA PRO A 336 7.73 11.56 7.96
C PRO A 336 7.11 10.90 6.73
N ARG A 337 5.79 10.82 6.68
CA ARG A 337 5.05 10.08 5.64
C ARG A 337 5.43 10.50 4.23
N LYS A 338 5.62 11.80 4.00
CA LYS A 338 6.06 12.34 2.70
C LYS A 338 7.41 11.75 2.27
N LYS A 339 8.37 11.68 3.19
CA LYS A 339 9.72 11.14 2.93
C LYS A 339 9.67 9.62 2.80
N MET A 340 8.86 8.93 3.61
CA MET A 340 8.62 7.48 3.50
C MET A 340 8.05 7.10 2.14
N LEU A 341 7.07 7.86 1.62
CA LEU A 341 6.48 7.62 0.30
C LEU A 341 7.52 7.73 -0.81
N GLN A 342 8.40 8.73 -0.76
CA GLN A 342 9.48 8.90 -1.72
C GLN A 342 10.49 7.74 -1.64
N LEU A 343 10.92 7.39 -0.42
CA LEU A 343 11.83 6.26 -0.17
C LEU A 343 11.27 4.93 -0.70
N LEU A 344 10.03 4.59 -0.34
CA LEU A 344 9.36 3.38 -0.81
C LEU A 344 9.17 3.39 -2.32
N SER A 345 8.81 4.53 -2.91
CA SER A 345 8.68 4.65 -4.37
C SER A 345 9.99 4.37 -5.09
N GLY A 346 11.11 4.90 -4.58
CA GLY A 346 12.43 4.63 -5.14
C GLY A 346 12.85 3.17 -4.99
N ILE A 347 12.59 2.56 -3.83
CA ILE A 347 12.84 1.13 -3.60
C ILE A 347 12.03 0.27 -4.59
N VAL A 348 10.72 0.53 -4.70
CA VAL A 348 9.81 -0.16 -5.63
C VAL A 348 10.28 0.01 -7.08
N LEU A 349 10.76 1.21 -7.46
CA LEU A 349 11.35 1.44 -8.78
C LEU A 349 12.60 0.58 -8.99
N MET A 350 13.49 0.47 -8.00
CA MET A 350 14.67 -0.41 -8.09
C MET A 350 14.28 -1.88 -8.25
N ILE A 351 13.27 -2.35 -7.51
CA ILE A 351 12.73 -3.71 -7.62
C ILE A 351 12.19 -3.98 -9.02
N MET A 352 11.33 -3.09 -9.54
CA MET A 352 10.71 -3.23 -10.86
C MET A 352 11.72 -3.33 -12.01
N ASN A 353 12.92 -2.76 -11.81
CA ASN A 353 14.02 -2.72 -12.76
C ASN A 353 15.14 -3.73 -12.46
N GLY A 354 14.96 -4.65 -11.50
CA GLY A 354 15.94 -5.71 -11.20
C GLY A 354 17.23 -5.21 -10.53
N ARG A 355 17.20 -4.08 -9.84
CA ARG A 355 18.36 -3.47 -9.16
C ARG A 355 18.50 -3.90 -7.70
N VAL A 356 17.94 -5.05 -7.34
CA VAL A 356 17.85 -5.55 -5.94
C VAL A 356 18.34 -7.00 -5.78
N ASP A 357 19.14 -7.49 -6.73
CA ASP A 357 19.71 -8.84 -6.67
C ASP A 357 20.66 -9.05 -5.49
N ASP A 358 21.20 -7.96 -4.96
CA ASP A 358 22.12 -7.88 -3.83
C ASP A 358 21.43 -7.88 -2.44
N VAL A 359 20.10 -7.98 -2.37
CA VAL A 359 19.40 -8.11 -1.07
C VAL A 359 19.79 -9.42 -0.39
N LYS A 360 20.18 -9.35 0.88
CA LYS A 360 20.87 -10.45 1.59
C LYS A 360 19.95 -11.48 2.22
N GLN A 361 18.86 -11.05 2.86
CA GLN A 361 17.94 -11.95 3.58
C GLN A 361 16.52 -11.38 3.63
N TRP A 362 15.56 -12.21 4.06
CA TRP A 362 14.18 -11.83 4.31
C TRP A 362 13.75 -12.23 5.73
N GLY A 363 13.65 -11.24 6.62
CA GLY A 363 13.19 -11.46 8.00
C GLY A 363 14.14 -12.30 8.86
N LYS A 364 13.70 -12.56 10.09
CA LYS A 364 14.51 -13.24 11.11
C LYS A 364 14.85 -14.69 10.73
N HIS A 365 13.98 -15.33 9.98
CA HIS A 365 14.11 -16.75 9.59
C HIS A 365 14.78 -16.94 8.24
N GLY A 366 15.03 -15.85 7.49
CA GLY A 366 15.70 -15.91 6.20
C GLY A 366 14.86 -16.65 5.16
N ASP A 367 13.63 -16.19 4.93
CA ASP A 367 12.74 -16.87 3.99
C ASP A 367 13.23 -16.73 2.54
N GLU A 368 13.56 -17.87 1.93
CA GLU A 368 14.13 -17.91 0.59
C GLU A 368 13.06 -17.65 -0.48
N ASP A 369 11.82 -18.08 -0.25
CA ASP A 369 10.75 -18.00 -1.24
C ASP A 369 10.34 -16.54 -1.50
N GLU A 370 10.16 -15.74 -0.46
CA GLU A 370 9.85 -14.31 -0.59
C GLU A 370 11.03 -13.51 -1.18
N LEU A 371 12.26 -13.88 -0.82
CA LEU A 371 13.46 -13.25 -1.39
C LEU A 371 13.55 -13.52 -2.90
N ILE A 372 13.29 -14.76 -3.31
CA ILE A 372 13.21 -15.15 -4.72
C ILE A 372 12.07 -14.41 -5.42
N ALA A 373 10.89 -14.36 -4.80
CA ALA A 373 9.72 -13.67 -5.36
C ALA A 373 9.99 -12.19 -5.60
N MET A 374 10.60 -11.49 -4.63
CA MET A 374 10.97 -10.08 -4.77
C MET A 374 12.00 -9.85 -5.89
N LYS A 375 13.08 -10.64 -5.93
CA LYS A 375 14.10 -10.51 -6.99
C LYS A 375 13.54 -10.83 -8.37
N ALA A 376 12.61 -11.79 -8.44
CA ALA A 376 11.94 -12.17 -9.69
C ALA A 376 11.05 -11.06 -10.26
N VAL A 377 10.60 -10.09 -9.46
CA VAL A 377 9.77 -8.97 -9.95
C VAL A 377 10.50 -8.19 -11.05
N GLY A 378 11.81 -7.97 -10.91
CA GLY A 378 12.62 -7.23 -11.87
C GLY A 378 13.03 -8.01 -13.11
N ASN A 379 12.90 -9.34 -13.08
CA ASN A 379 13.41 -10.21 -14.13
C ASN A 379 12.65 -10.04 -15.44
N LYS A 380 13.39 -10.04 -16.55
CA LYS A 380 12.79 -10.25 -17.88
C LYS A 380 12.25 -11.68 -17.94
N PRO A 381 11.08 -11.93 -18.57
CA PRO A 381 10.57 -13.28 -18.77
C PRO A 381 11.61 -14.14 -19.50
N THR A 382 11.81 -15.38 -19.04
CA THR A 382 12.77 -16.32 -19.63
C THR A 382 12.39 -16.63 -21.09
N SER A 383 13.34 -17.10 -21.92
CA SER A 383 13.05 -17.46 -23.32
C SER A 383 11.92 -18.50 -23.44
N ALA A 384 11.87 -19.49 -22.54
CA ALA A 384 10.80 -20.48 -22.50
C ALA A 384 9.43 -19.86 -22.17
N MET A 385 9.37 -19.00 -21.14
CA MET A 385 8.14 -18.29 -20.76
C MET A 385 7.69 -17.30 -21.84
N ARG A 386 8.63 -16.61 -22.50
CA ARG A 386 8.35 -15.73 -23.65
C ARG A 386 7.68 -16.52 -24.77
N LYS A 387 8.22 -17.69 -25.15
CA LYS A 387 7.67 -18.54 -26.22
C LYS A 387 6.28 -19.09 -25.88
N GLU A 388 6.07 -19.55 -24.64
CA GLU A 388 4.77 -20.04 -24.19
C GLU A 388 3.71 -18.93 -24.20
N LYS A 389 4.02 -17.76 -23.62
CA LYS A 389 3.10 -16.63 -23.58
C LYS A 389 2.85 -15.99 -24.94
N LEU A 390 3.87 -15.92 -25.80
CA LEU A 390 3.70 -15.47 -27.18
C LEU A 390 2.74 -16.40 -27.92
N LYS A 391 2.83 -17.72 -27.70
CA LYS A 391 1.91 -18.68 -28.31
C LYS A 391 0.46 -18.47 -27.84
N GLU A 392 0.22 -18.28 -26.55
CA GLU A 392 -1.13 -17.94 -26.03
C GLU A 392 -1.72 -16.68 -26.70
N VAL A 393 -0.89 -15.65 -26.90
CA VAL A 393 -1.32 -14.41 -27.56
C VAL A 393 -1.62 -14.64 -29.05
N VAL A 394 -0.76 -15.40 -29.75
CA VAL A 394 -0.93 -15.77 -31.16
C VAL A 394 -2.22 -16.59 -31.36
N ASP A 395 -2.51 -17.52 -30.46
CA ASP A 395 -3.71 -18.35 -30.50
C ASP A 395 -4.98 -17.50 -30.63
N GLU A 396 -5.13 -16.54 -29.72
CA GLU A 396 -6.33 -15.71 -29.64
C GLU A 396 -6.37 -14.64 -30.74
N ALA A 397 -5.21 -14.06 -31.11
CA ALA A 397 -5.13 -13.10 -32.20
C ALA A 397 -5.50 -13.72 -33.55
N ILE A 398 -5.14 -14.99 -33.80
CA ILE A 398 -5.51 -15.69 -35.04
C ILE A 398 -7.02 -15.93 -35.13
N LEU A 399 -7.66 -16.29 -34.02
CA LEU A 399 -9.12 -16.46 -33.97
C LEU A 399 -9.84 -15.14 -34.25
N LYS A 400 -9.38 -14.05 -33.62
CA LYS A 400 -9.91 -12.69 -33.88
C LYS A 400 -9.67 -12.25 -35.32
N MET A 401 -8.51 -12.58 -35.90
CA MET A 401 -8.17 -12.25 -37.27
C MET A 401 -9.07 -12.98 -38.29
N ALA A 402 -9.45 -14.22 -38.01
CA ALA A 402 -10.35 -15.00 -38.86
C ALA A 402 -11.75 -14.37 -39.00
N ASN A 403 -12.20 -13.59 -38.01
CA ASN A 403 -13.46 -12.85 -38.01
C ASN A 403 -13.26 -11.33 -38.10
N TYR A 404 -12.05 -10.86 -38.45
CA TYR A 404 -11.75 -9.44 -38.45
C TYR A 404 -12.37 -8.74 -39.66
N HIS A 405 -13.21 -7.74 -39.37
CA HIS A 405 -13.84 -6.89 -40.37
C HIS A 405 -13.10 -5.55 -40.45
N LYS A 406 -12.76 -5.12 -41.66
CA LYS A 406 -12.07 -3.86 -41.90
C LYS A 406 -13.00 -2.69 -41.55
N GLU A 407 -12.60 -1.87 -40.58
CA GLU A 407 -13.42 -0.76 -40.04
C GLU A 407 -13.98 0.18 -41.14
N SER A 408 -13.22 0.41 -42.21
CA SER A 408 -13.64 1.31 -43.30
C SER A 408 -14.71 0.74 -44.23
N THR A 409 -14.80 -0.60 -44.37
CA THR A 409 -15.70 -1.25 -45.36
C THR A 409 -16.72 -2.18 -44.72
N GLY A 410 -16.52 -2.60 -43.47
CA GLY A 410 -17.35 -3.61 -42.81
C GLY A 410 -17.24 -5.00 -43.43
N GLU A 411 -16.29 -5.23 -44.34
CA GLU A 411 -16.04 -6.52 -44.98
C GLU A 411 -14.93 -7.28 -44.25
N LEU A 412 -14.94 -8.61 -44.32
CA LEU A 412 -13.83 -9.44 -43.87
C LEU A 412 -12.52 -8.97 -44.52
N LEU A 413 -11.49 -8.81 -43.69
CA LEU A 413 -10.18 -8.41 -44.16
C LEU A 413 -9.44 -9.57 -44.84
N ILE A 414 -9.57 -10.80 -44.33
CA ILE A 414 -9.06 -12.00 -44.98
C ILE A 414 -10.17 -12.56 -45.89
N LYS A 415 -10.05 -12.32 -47.20
CA LYS A 415 -11.09 -12.65 -48.19
C LYS A 415 -10.82 -13.96 -48.92
N CYS A 416 -9.55 -14.32 -49.08
CA CYS A 416 -9.13 -15.54 -49.77
C CYS A 416 -8.01 -16.27 -49.02
N GLN A 417 -7.76 -17.53 -49.37
CA GLN A 417 -6.77 -18.37 -48.68
C GLN A 417 -5.35 -17.76 -48.71
N SER A 418 -4.99 -17.06 -49.78
CA SER A 418 -3.68 -16.39 -49.90
C SER A 418 -3.51 -15.18 -48.99
N ASP A 419 -4.59 -14.64 -48.43
CA ASP A 419 -4.54 -13.47 -47.53
C ASP A 419 -3.96 -13.83 -46.14
N TRP A 420 -3.81 -15.12 -45.83
CA TRP A 420 -3.08 -15.55 -44.63
C TRP A 420 -1.56 -15.40 -44.77
N TYR A 421 -1.04 -15.10 -45.96
CA TYR A 421 0.41 -14.99 -46.20
C TYR A 421 1.11 -13.93 -45.33
N PRO A 422 0.59 -12.70 -45.14
CA PRO A 422 1.20 -11.71 -44.26
C PRO A 422 1.26 -12.17 -42.80
N VAL A 423 0.18 -12.78 -42.29
CA VAL A 423 0.11 -13.32 -40.92
C VAL A 423 1.14 -14.45 -40.75
N PHE A 424 1.20 -15.38 -41.68
CA PHE A 424 2.22 -16.43 -41.71
C PHE A 424 3.64 -15.84 -41.64
N ARG A 425 3.92 -14.83 -42.45
CA ARG A 425 5.25 -14.20 -42.49
C ARG A 425 5.61 -13.50 -41.19
N MET A 426 4.66 -12.81 -40.55
CA MET A 426 4.89 -12.21 -39.23
C MET A 426 5.25 -13.26 -38.18
N LEU A 427 4.49 -14.36 -38.12
CA LEU A 427 4.73 -15.43 -37.15
C LEU A 427 6.04 -16.17 -37.42
N ASN A 428 6.47 -16.25 -38.68
CA ASN A 428 7.75 -16.84 -39.06
C ASN A 428 8.93 -15.93 -38.65
N VAL A 429 8.81 -14.60 -38.80
CA VAL A 429 9.81 -13.63 -38.29
C VAL A 429 9.89 -13.68 -36.77
N TRP A 430 8.78 -13.98 -36.08
CA TRP A 430 8.77 -14.18 -34.62
C TRP A 430 9.15 -15.59 -34.18
N GLU A 431 9.72 -16.40 -35.07
CA GLU A 431 10.22 -17.76 -34.82
C GLU A 431 9.17 -18.75 -34.25
N ILE A 432 7.88 -18.51 -34.50
CA ILE A 432 6.81 -19.43 -34.07
C ILE A 432 6.81 -20.72 -34.88
N PHE A 433 7.12 -20.60 -36.18
CA PHE A 433 7.21 -21.72 -37.11
C PHE A 433 8.62 -21.72 -37.72
N GLY A 434 9.42 -22.77 -37.45
CA GLY A 434 10.78 -22.91 -38.01
C GLY A 434 10.81 -23.30 -39.50
N ASP A 435 11.92 -23.87 -39.99
CA ASP A 435 12.26 -24.12 -41.41
C ASP A 435 11.23 -24.88 -42.28
N LYS A 436 10.18 -25.46 -41.69
CA LYS A 436 9.03 -26.10 -42.38
C LYS A 436 7.74 -25.26 -42.26
N GLY A 437 7.89 -23.94 -42.16
CA GLY A 437 6.90 -23.02 -41.58
C GLY A 437 5.52 -23.01 -42.24
N GLN A 438 5.42 -23.06 -43.57
CA GLN A 438 4.12 -22.99 -44.26
C GLN A 438 3.22 -24.18 -43.93
N THR A 439 3.75 -25.41 -43.94
CA THR A 439 2.96 -26.61 -43.62
C THR A 439 2.55 -26.62 -42.16
N SER A 440 3.46 -26.23 -41.26
CA SER A 440 3.17 -26.14 -39.83
C SER A 440 2.12 -25.08 -39.53
N PHE A 441 2.19 -23.92 -40.17
CA PHE A 441 1.21 -22.84 -40.02
C PHE A 441 -0.17 -23.27 -40.54
N CYS A 442 -0.28 -23.85 -41.74
CA CYS A 442 -1.57 -24.30 -42.27
C CYS A 442 -2.22 -25.37 -41.37
N LYS A 443 -1.43 -26.32 -40.86
CA LYS A 443 -1.92 -27.32 -39.90
C LYS A 443 -2.41 -26.66 -38.62
N TYR A 444 -1.59 -25.77 -38.05
CA TYR A 444 -1.93 -25.02 -36.85
C TYR A 444 -3.21 -24.20 -37.02
N LEU A 445 -3.38 -23.51 -38.15
CA LEU A 445 -4.58 -22.72 -38.46
C LEU A 445 -5.82 -23.62 -38.53
N GLY A 446 -5.71 -24.78 -39.20
CA GLY A 446 -6.78 -25.78 -39.27
C GLY A 446 -7.24 -26.26 -37.89
N GLU A 447 -6.30 -26.60 -37.02
CA GLU A 447 -6.59 -27.03 -35.63
C GLU A 447 -7.29 -25.93 -34.80
N ARG A 448 -7.05 -24.64 -35.11
CA ARG A 448 -7.75 -23.52 -34.44
C ARG A 448 -9.17 -23.33 -34.96
N TYR A 449 -9.36 -23.51 -36.26
CA TYR A 449 -10.68 -23.46 -36.88
C TYR A 449 -11.62 -24.55 -36.38
N GLU A 450 -11.08 -25.73 -36.02
CA GLU A 450 -11.86 -26.81 -35.40
C GLU A 450 -12.44 -26.43 -34.02
N LYS A 451 -11.86 -25.43 -33.35
CA LYS A 451 -12.28 -24.96 -32.02
C LYS A 451 -13.27 -23.78 -32.07
N LEU A 452 -13.55 -23.25 -33.26
CA LEU A 452 -14.50 -22.15 -33.43
C LEU A 452 -15.93 -22.70 -33.48
N ASP A 453 -16.79 -22.15 -32.63
CA ASP A 453 -18.22 -22.40 -32.67
C ASP A 453 -18.80 -21.78 -33.96
N LYS A 454 -19.23 -22.64 -34.89
CA LYS A 454 -19.66 -22.25 -36.26
C LYS A 454 -21.08 -21.67 -36.27
N TRP A 455 -21.36 -20.65 -35.47
CA TRP A 455 -22.65 -19.94 -35.51
C TRP A 455 -22.55 -18.72 -36.42
N ASP A 456 -23.29 -18.78 -37.53
CA ASP A 456 -23.79 -17.76 -38.49
C ASP A 456 -22.97 -16.50 -38.88
N GLU A 457 -21.74 -16.31 -38.40
CA GLU A 457 -20.85 -15.24 -38.86
C GLU A 457 -19.94 -15.71 -40.01
N ALA A 458 -19.73 -14.83 -40.99
CA ALA A 458 -18.83 -15.10 -42.09
C ALA A 458 -17.39 -15.21 -41.57
N LEU A 459 -16.80 -16.41 -41.68
CA LEU A 459 -15.42 -16.71 -41.30
C LEU A 459 -14.49 -16.63 -42.52
N ALA A 460 -13.28 -16.14 -42.32
CA ALA A 460 -12.23 -16.18 -43.34
C ALA A 460 -11.92 -17.62 -43.79
N PRO A 461 -11.54 -17.87 -45.06
CA PRO A 461 -11.22 -19.21 -45.52
C PRO A 461 -9.87 -19.70 -44.95
N CYS A 462 -9.79 -20.98 -44.57
CA CYS A 462 -8.54 -21.60 -44.13
C CYS A 462 -7.61 -21.87 -45.34
N CYS A 463 -6.30 -21.67 -45.17
CA CYS A 463 -5.30 -21.80 -46.23
C CYS A 463 -4.58 -23.15 -46.24
N ASN A 464 -4.10 -23.55 -47.41
CA ASN A 464 -3.16 -24.65 -47.59
C ASN A 464 -1.79 -24.14 -48.07
N ARG A 465 -0.77 -25.01 -48.04
CA ARG A 465 0.60 -24.65 -48.42
C ARG A 465 0.70 -24.04 -49.82
N LYS A 466 -0.06 -24.55 -50.81
CA LYS A 466 0.00 -24.04 -52.19
C LYS A 466 -0.50 -22.61 -52.27
N ASP A 467 -1.54 -22.27 -51.50
CA ASP A 467 -2.08 -20.90 -51.44
C ASP A 467 -1.01 -19.90 -50.96
N LEU A 468 -0.26 -20.26 -49.91
CA LEU A 468 0.83 -19.43 -49.38
C LEU A 468 2.04 -19.36 -50.33
N THR A 469 2.38 -20.47 -50.99
CA THR A 469 3.47 -20.50 -51.98
C THR A 469 3.15 -19.61 -53.19
N GLN A 470 1.90 -19.61 -53.65
CA GLN A 470 1.44 -18.77 -54.76
C GLN A 470 1.26 -17.30 -54.37
N ALA A 471 1.00 -17.03 -53.09
CA ALA A 471 0.87 -15.69 -52.53
C ALA A 471 2.21 -14.95 -52.46
N ALA A 472 3.32 -15.70 -52.35
CA ALA A 472 4.67 -15.17 -52.22
C ALA A 472 5.09 -14.29 -53.42
N ALA A 473 5.91 -13.29 -53.14
CA ALA A 473 6.55 -12.45 -54.14
C ALA A 473 7.92 -11.97 -53.61
N PRO A 474 8.91 -11.72 -54.48
CA PRO A 474 10.26 -11.33 -54.04
C PRO A 474 10.27 -10.16 -53.05
N LEU A 475 9.49 -9.11 -53.31
CA LEU A 475 9.31 -7.97 -52.40
C LEU A 475 8.98 -8.40 -50.97
N PHE A 476 8.00 -9.29 -50.83
CA PHE A 476 7.52 -9.69 -49.51
C PHE A 476 8.52 -10.63 -48.85
N GLU A 477 9.20 -11.49 -49.61
CA GLU A 477 10.22 -12.44 -49.11
C GLU A 477 11.48 -11.74 -48.60
N GLU A 478 11.94 -10.73 -49.31
CA GLU A 478 13.19 -10.02 -49.02
C GLU A 478 13.07 -9.01 -47.87
N ASN A 479 11.86 -8.59 -47.49
CA ASN A 479 11.62 -7.57 -46.46
C ASN A 479 10.74 -8.10 -45.32
N SER A 480 10.94 -7.58 -44.11
CA SER A 480 10.10 -7.90 -42.96
C SER A 480 8.68 -7.35 -43.15
N PRO A 481 7.61 -8.08 -42.77
CA PRO A 481 6.23 -7.58 -42.87
C PRO A 481 6.01 -6.19 -42.25
N LEU A 482 6.73 -5.87 -41.17
CA LEU A 482 6.65 -4.57 -40.49
C LEU A 482 7.29 -3.42 -41.28
N GLU A 483 8.12 -3.73 -42.27
CA GLU A 483 8.84 -2.77 -43.12
C GLU A 483 8.16 -2.59 -44.47
N TRP A 484 7.18 -3.42 -44.82
CA TRP A 484 6.51 -3.36 -46.12
C TRP A 484 5.93 -1.98 -46.39
N GLY A 485 5.30 -1.32 -45.41
CA GLY A 485 4.75 0.04 -45.56
C GLY A 485 5.80 1.13 -45.83
N MET A 486 7.10 0.82 -45.68
CA MET A 486 8.21 1.73 -45.99
C MET A 486 8.80 1.51 -47.38
N ALA A 487 8.39 0.44 -48.09
CA ALA A 487 8.91 0.11 -49.40
C ALA A 487 8.51 1.18 -50.45
N SER A 488 9.50 1.62 -51.22
CA SER A 488 9.33 2.55 -52.32
C SER A 488 8.65 1.90 -53.53
N LYS A 489 8.04 2.73 -54.39
CA LYS A 489 7.43 2.27 -55.66
C LYS A 489 8.40 1.50 -56.57
N LYS A 490 9.70 1.74 -56.44
CA LYS A 490 10.76 1.04 -57.20
C LYS A 490 10.97 -0.39 -56.67
N GLU A 491 10.90 -0.58 -55.36
CA GLU A 491 11.05 -1.88 -54.69
C GLU A 491 9.84 -2.79 -54.92
N MET A 492 8.64 -2.20 -55.09
CA MET A 492 7.42 -2.96 -55.38
C MET A 492 7.49 -3.81 -56.67
N GLY A 493 8.36 -3.44 -57.62
CA GLY A 493 8.60 -4.20 -58.85
C GLY A 493 7.31 -4.48 -59.64
N LYS A 494 6.95 -5.77 -59.75
CA LYS A 494 5.74 -6.24 -60.48
C LYS A 494 4.52 -6.46 -59.57
N VAL A 495 4.63 -6.19 -58.27
CA VAL A 495 3.52 -6.36 -57.32
C VAL A 495 2.46 -5.28 -57.58
N ARG A 496 1.21 -5.69 -57.74
CA ARG A 496 0.09 -4.76 -57.90
C ARG A 496 -0.11 -3.94 -56.63
N PHE A 497 -0.36 -2.63 -56.80
CA PHE A 497 -0.51 -1.70 -55.68
C PHE A 497 -1.64 -2.10 -54.73
N GLU A 498 -2.74 -2.61 -55.27
CA GLU A 498 -3.88 -3.08 -54.48
C GLU A 498 -3.51 -4.28 -53.61
N LYS A 499 -2.74 -5.23 -54.13
CA LYS A 499 -2.26 -6.39 -53.37
C LYS A 499 -1.30 -5.96 -52.25
N PHE A 500 -0.42 -5.01 -52.55
CA PHE A 500 0.54 -4.48 -51.57
C PHE A 500 -0.16 -3.78 -50.40
N ASN A 501 -1.09 -2.86 -50.66
CA ASN A 501 -1.84 -2.18 -49.61
C ASN A 501 -2.68 -3.15 -48.79
N HIS A 502 -3.34 -4.11 -49.46
CA HIS A 502 -4.12 -5.15 -48.77
C HIS A 502 -3.26 -5.96 -47.80
N TYR A 503 -2.03 -6.31 -48.19
CA TYR A 503 -1.11 -7.02 -47.31
C TYR A 503 -0.62 -6.15 -46.14
N CYS A 504 -0.39 -4.85 -46.36
CA CYS A 504 -0.06 -3.92 -45.27
C CYS A 504 -1.22 -3.77 -44.28
N ASP A 505 -2.46 -3.65 -44.78
CA ASP A 505 -3.66 -3.59 -43.93
C ASP A 505 -3.79 -4.84 -43.03
N ILE A 506 -3.50 -6.03 -43.59
CA ILE A 506 -3.50 -7.30 -42.84
C ILE A 506 -2.42 -7.31 -41.76
N VAL A 507 -1.21 -6.84 -42.08
CA VAL A 507 -0.10 -6.73 -41.10
C VAL A 507 -0.48 -5.80 -39.95
N ASP A 508 -1.02 -4.63 -40.26
CA ASP A 508 -1.38 -3.64 -39.25
C ASP A 508 -2.51 -4.13 -38.35
N ALA A 509 -3.55 -4.73 -38.93
CA ALA A 509 -4.65 -5.32 -38.20
C ALA A 509 -4.19 -6.45 -37.28
N PHE A 510 -3.37 -7.38 -37.79
CA PHE A 510 -2.86 -8.49 -37.00
C PHE A 510 -1.91 -8.02 -35.88
N LYS A 511 -1.05 -7.03 -36.16
CA LYS A 511 -0.18 -6.41 -35.16
C LYS A 511 -0.98 -5.73 -34.04
N LYS A 512 -2.08 -5.04 -34.39
CA LYS A 512 -3.01 -4.42 -33.43
C LYS A 512 -3.63 -5.50 -32.53
N LEU A 513 -4.18 -6.57 -33.12
CA LEU A 513 -4.77 -7.69 -32.37
C LEU A 513 -3.76 -8.37 -31.43
N MET A 514 -2.53 -8.59 -31.90
CA MET A 514 -1.44 -9.14 -31.08
C MET A 514 -1.08 -8.25 -29.89
N ARG A 515 -1.09 -6.92 -30.07
CA ARG A 515 -0.85 -5.96 -28.98
C ARG A 515 -1.99 -5.93 -27.98
N ASP A 516 -3.22 -5.86 -28.47
CA ASP A 516 -4.42 -5.86 -27.63
C ASP A 516 -4.50 -7.14 -26.79
N GLN A 517 -4.13 -8.27 -27.39
CA GLN A 517 -4.12 -9.56 -26.72
C GLN A 517 -2.93 -9.73 -25.77
N ALA A 518 -1.73 -9.26 -26.11
CA ALA A 518 -0.63 -9.23 -25.16
C ALA A 518 -1.00 -8.38 -23.93
N TYR A 519 -1.68 -7.26 -24.16
CA TYR A 519 -2.15 -6.39 -23.10
C TYR A 519 -3.21 -7.04 -22.21
N SER A 520 -4.14 -7.82 -22.78
CA SER A 520 -5.16 -8.54 -22.00
C SER A 520 -4.56 -9.59 -21.06
N VAL A 521 -3.37 -10.12 -21.37
CA VAL A 521 -2.58 -11.00 -20.50
C VAL A 521 -1.47 -10.28 -19.71
N HIS A 522 -1.55 -8.94 -19.62
CA HIS A 522 -0.64 -8.08 -18.86
C HIS A 522 0.82 -8.07 -19.34
N LEU A 523 1.05 -8.21 -20.64
CA LEU A 523 2.37 -8.19 -21.28
C LEU A 523 2.42 -7.16 -22.40
N THR A 524 3.62 -6.73 -22.80
CA THR A 524 3.83 -5.97 -24.04
C THR A 524 4.34 -6.91 -25.11
N LEU A 525 3.83 -6.78 -26.35
CA LEU A 525 4.23 -7.65 -27.46
C LEU A 525 5.76 -7.67 -27.63
N GLU A 526 6.40 -6.51 -27.54
CA GLU A 526 7.84 -6.34 -27.68
C GLU A 526 8.66 -7.09 -26.60
N LYS A 527 8.09 -7.40 -25.43
CA LYS A 527 8.73 -8.23 -24.39
C LYS A 527 8.59 -9.73 -24.64
N LEU A 528 7.66 -10.12 -25.52
CA LEU A 528 7.39 -11.49 -25.90
C LEU A 528 8.17 -11.90 -27.14
N LEU A 529 8.45 -10.94 -28.03
CA LEU A 529 9.16 -11.20 -29.27
C LEU A 529 10.63 -11.60 -29.02
N PRO A 530 11.23 -12.38 -29.94
CA PRO A 530 12.67 -12.59 -29.98
C PRO A 530 13.39 -11.23 -30.01
N ASP A 531 14.54 -11.14 -29.34
CA ASP A 531 15.37 -9.93 -29.40
C ASP A 531 15.87 -9.73 -30.85
N PRO A 532 15.91 -8.50 -31.37
CA PRO A 532 16.13 -8.24 -32.80
C PRO A 532 17.52 -8.64 -33.37
N GLU A 533 18.39 -9.29 -32.60
CA GLU A 533 19.63 -9.90 -33.08
C GLU A 533 19.94 -11.18 -32.29
N SER A 534 19.91 -12.33 -32.97
CA SER A 534 20.68 -13.54 -32.65
C SER A 534 21.32 -14.07 -33.92
#